data_AF-A0AA96MGC8-F1
#
_entry.id   AF-A0AA96MGC8-F1
#
_cell.length_a   1.000
_cell.length_b   1.000
_cell.length_c   1.000
_cell.angle_alpha   90.00
_cell.angle_beta   90.00
_cell.angle_gamma   90.00
#
_symmetry.space_group_name_H-M   'P 1'
#
loop_
_entity.id
_entity.type
_entity.pdbx_description
1 polymer ?
#
loop_
_entity_poly.entity_id
_entity_poly.type
_entity_poly.pdbx_seq_one_letter_code
_entity_poly.pdbx_strand_id
1 'polypeptide(L)'
;MRKKVTAAAILLGAVMTASAGYAAGNLQEIRASLNHKLAIIVNGQAYSLKDGNGKPLAPITYNGITYLPIRSVGEAVNTSVTYDAQNSRVIIGSSSSSGTTSGASPAGTAAAAVQRPKSLPADFPLPSDAKVFDLIEGAVTGTPSATFSYSTKQDLETLGNTYKEYFAQKGAVSKSEEISAAAFTIIDAGSTFSVTLDAAPGTGSSQSYNIVDVIWSGK
;
A
#
# COMPACT_ATOMS: atom_id res chain seq x y z
N MET A 1 -36.93 -55.05 -51.16
CA MET A 1 -35.88 -54.21 -50.56
C MET A 1 -36.24 -53.92 -49.10
N ARG A 2 -35.23 -53.84 -48.24
CA ARG A 2 -35.29 -54.21 -46.81
C ARG A 2 -35.79 -53.09 -45.88
N LYS A 3 -36.49 -53.55 -44.84
CA LYS A 3 -37.11 -52.83 -43.72
C LYS A 3 -36.11 -51.95 -42.97
N LYS A 4 -36.51 -50.74 -42.56
CA LYS A 4 -35.80 -49.97 -41.52
C LYS A 4 -36.63 -50.04 -40.24
N VAL A 5 -36.19 -50.89 -39.33
CA VAL A 5 -36.80 -51.17 -38.02
C VAL A 5 -35.88 -50.58 -36.95
N THR A 6 -36.47 -50.04 -35.88
CA THR A 6 -35.92 -49.87 -34.51
C THR A 6 -34.76 -48.87 -34.32
N ALA A 7 -34.59 -48.15 -33.20
CA ALA A 7 -35.20 -48.11 -31.86
C ALA A 7 -34.85 -46.71 -31.26
N ALA A 8 -35.71 -46.02 -30.49
CA ALA A 8 -35.78 -46.07 -29.01
C ALA A 8 -34.37 -46.15 -28.34
N ALA A 9 -33.96 -45.39 -27.35
CA ALA A 9 -34.54 -44.58 -26.28
C ALA A 9 -33.32 -43.79 -25.69
N ILE A 10 -33.42 -42.73 -24.90
CA ILE A 10 -33.59 -42.78 -23.44
C ILE A 10 -33.56 -41.31 -22.98
N LEU A 11 -34.59 -40.92 -22.24
CA LEU A 11 -34.63 -39.76 -21.35
C LEU A 11 -33.55 -39.90 -20.27
N LEU A 12 -32.80 -38.83 -19.95
CA LEU A 12 -32.53 -38.36 -18.58
C LEU A 12 -31.37 -37.34 -18.60
N GLY A 13 -31.54 -36.24 -17.86
CA GLY A 13 -30.41 -35.48 -17.31
C GLY A 13 -30.29 -34.06 -17.85
N ALA A 14 -31.00 -33.14 -17.19
CA ALA A 14 -30.74 -31.71 -17.24
C ALA A 14 -29.25 -31.38 -17.03
N VAL A 15 -28.75 -30.34 -17.69
CA VAL A 15 -28.23 -29.14 -16.99
C VAL A 15 -28.31 -27.97 -17.97
N MET A 16 -29.16 -27.01 -17.61
CA MET A 16 -29.07 -25.64 -18.12
C MET A 16 -27.70 -25.09 -17.75
N THR A 17 -26.89 -24.72 -18.73
CA THR A 17 -26.03 -23.54 -18.54
C THR A 17 -25.90 -22.83 -19.87
N ALA A 18 -26.69 -21.79 -20.02
CA ALA A 18 -26.39 -20.72 -20.96
C ALA A 18 -25.03 -20.16 -20.55
N SER A 19 -23.96 -20.59 -21.21
CA SER A 19 -22.72 -19.82 -21.22
C SER A 19 -22.99 -18.62 -22.13
N ALA A 20 -23.64 -17.61 -21.55
CA ALA A 20 -23.65 -16.28 -22.12
C ALA A 20 -22.18 -15.89 -22.28
N GLY A 21 -21.73 -15.85 -23.54
CA GLY A 21 -20.39 -15.42 -23.88
C GLY A 21 -20.24 -13.97 -23.48
N TYR A 22 -19.63 -13.73 -22.33
CA TYR A 22 -19.14 -12.39 -21.98
C TYR A 22 -17.87 -12.18 -22.80
N ALA A 23 -18.04 -11.53 -23.95
CA ALA A 23 -16.94 -10.98 -24.71
C ALA A 23 -16.34 -9.79 -23.92
N ALA A 24 -15.39 -10.09 -23.03
CA ALA A 24 -14.39 -9.15 -22.56
C ALA A 24 -13.07 -9.66 -23.13
N GLY A 25 -12.55 -9.00 -24.17
CA GLY A 25 -11.50 -9.47 -25.08
C GLY A 25 -10.11 -9.75 -24.48
N ASN A 26 -9.99 -10.04 -23.17
CA ASN A 26 -8.75 -10.34 -22.47
C ASN A 26 -8.87 -11.47 -21.43
N LEU A 27 -10.00 -12.21 -21.36
CA LEU A 27 -10.18 -13.31 -20.40
C LEU A 27 -9.95 -14.66 -21.09
N GLN A 28 -9.01 -15.44 -20.56
CA GLN A 28 -8.80 -16.84 -20.94
C GLN A 28 -9.46 -17.74 -19.91
N GLU A 29 -10.31 -18.67 -20.36
CA GLU A 29 -10.85 -19.70 -19.49
C GLU A 29 -9.77 -20.73 -19.12
N ILE A 30 -9.72 -21.05 -17.83
CA ILE A 30 -8.87 -22.09 -17.28
C ILE A 30 -9.71 -23.05 -16.42
N ARG A 31 -9.27 -24.32 -16.32
CA ARG A 31 -9.83 -25.29 -15.37
C ARG A 31 -8.94 -25.36 -14.13
N ALA A 32 -9.45 -24.92 -12.99
CA ALA A 32 -8.73 -24.94 -11.71
C ALA A 32 -9.56 -25.65 -10.62
N SER A 33 -8.91 -26.09 -9.53
CA SER A 33 -9.57 -26.79 -8.42
C SER A 33 -9.45 -26.00 -7.12
N LEU A 34 -10.51 -25.97 -6.31
CA LEU A 34 -10.44 -25.46 -4.93
C LEU A 34 -9.79 -26.51 -4.03
N ASN A 35 -8.82 -26.07 -3.22
CA ASN A 35 -8.01 -26.95 -2.39
C ASN A 35 -8.29 -26.73 -0.90
N HIS A 36 -9.27 -27.48 -0.37
CA HIS A 36 -9.69 -27.42 1.03
C HIS A 36 -8.72 -28.12 2.01
N LYS A 37 -7.67 -28.79 1.50
CA LYS A 37 -6.71 -29.52 2.35
C LYS A 37 -5.53 -28.66 2.77
N LEU A 38 -5.33 -27.50 2.15
CA LEU A 38 -4.22 -26.60 2.46
C LEU A 38 -4.57 -25.68 3.63
N ALA A 39 -3.74 -25.72 4.67
CA ALA A 39 -3.75 -24.76 5.76
C ALA A 39 -2.83 -23.57 5.43
N ILE A 40 -3.28 -22.36 5.74
CA ILE A 40 -2.50 -21.14 5.55
C ILE A 40 -1.96 -20.70 6.91
N ILE A 41 -0.67 -20.42 6.97
CA ILE A 41 0.01 -19.91 8.16
C ILE A 41 0.54 -18.51 7.84
N VAL A 42 0.19 -17.52 8.65
CA VAL A 42 0.68 -16.13 8.53
C VAL A 42 1.31 -15.74 9.85
N ASN A 43 2.56 -15.27 9.83
CA ASN A 43 3.34 -14.92 11.02
C ASN A 43 3.33 -16.04 12.10
N GLY A 44 3.42 -17.30 11.65
CA GLY A 44 3.42 -18.47 12.54
C GLY A 44 2.05 -18.87 13.09
N GLN A 45 0.96 -18.18 12.74
CA GLN A 45 -0.39 -18.48 13.20
C GLN A 45 -1.28 -19.02 12.08
N ALA A 46 -2.18 -19.95 12.42
CA ALA A 46 -3.15 -20.46 11.46
C ALA A 46 -4.13 -19.36 11.03
N TYR A 47 -4.27 -19.17 9.72
CA TYR A 47 -5.09 -18.13 9.12
C TYR A 47 -6.16 -18.73 8.21
N SER A 48 -7.40 -18.27 8.38
CA SER A 48 -8.52 -18.67 7.54
C SER A 48 -8.79 -17.59 6.50
N LEU A 49 -8.71 -17.93 5.22
CA LEU A 49 -9.06 -17.02 4.13
C LEU A 49 -10.55 -16.69 4.20
N LYS A 50 -10.89 -15.41 4.06
CA LYS A 50 -12.26 -14.91 4.03
C LYS A 50 -12.40 -13.82 2.96
N ASP A 51 -13.56 -13.75 2.32
CA ASP A 51 -13.91 -12.62 1.44
C ASP A 51 -14.34 -11.39 2.26
N GLY A 52 -14.50 -10.23 1.61
CA GLY A 52 -14.94 -8.97 2.24
C GLY A 52 -16.31 -9.03 2.93
N ASN A 53 -17.09 -10.08 2.68
CA ASN A 53 -18.35 -10.37 3.37
C ASN A 53 -18.21 -11.38 4.54
N GLY A 54 -16.98 -11.73 4.92
CA GLY A 54 -16.67 -12.69 5.99
C GLY A 54 -16.88 -14.17 5.61
N LYS A 55 -17.24 -14.49 4.36
CA LYS A 55 -17.42 -15.87 3.89
C LYS A 55 -16.07 -16.58 3.73
N PRO A 56 -15.93 -17.85 4.15
CA PRO A 56 -14.68 -18.58 4.01
C PRO A 56 -14.33 -18.80 2.54
N LEU A 57 -13.04 -18.63 2.21
CA LEU A 57 -12.48 -18.92 0.90
C LEU A 57 -11.51 -20.10 1.00
N ALA A 58 -11.35 -20.83 -0.10
CA ALA A 58 -10.33 -21.86 -0.24
C ALA A 58 -9.26 -21.42 -1.25
N PRO A 59 -7.99 -21.80 -1.06
CA PRO A 59 -6.96 -21.64 -2.08
C PRO A 59 -7.36 -22.34 -3.38
N ILE A 60 -6.90 -21.80 -4.51
CA ILE A 60 -7.07 -22.43 -5.83
C ILE A 60 -5.76 -23.13 -6.20
N THR A 61 -5.83 -24.37 -6.66
CA THR A 61 -4.68 -25.04 -7.27
C THR A 61 -4.90 -25.11 -8.78
N TYR A 62 -3.93 -24.59 -9.53
CA TYR A 62 -3.89 -24.63 -10.98
C TYR A 62 -2.48 -25.01 -11.44
N ASN A 63 -2.36 -26.04 -12.28
CA ASN A 63 -1.08 -26.60 -12.74
C ASN A 63 -0.05 -26.88 -11.62
N GLY A 64 -0.51 -27.38 -10.47
CA GLY A 64 0.35 -27.68 -9.32
C GLY A 64 0.77 -26.46 -8.49
N ILE A 65 0.41 -25.25 -8.91
CA ILE A 65 0.67 -24.01 -8.18
C ILE A 65 -0.56 -23.62 -7.36
N THR A 66 -0.34 -23.13 -6.14
CA THR A 66 -1.40 -22.62 -5.27
C THR A 66 -1.53 -21.11 -5.41
N TYR A 67 -2.74 -20.66 -5.71
CA TYR A 67 -3.14 -19.26 -5.83
C TYR A 67 -4.02 -18.89 -4.64
N LEU A 68 -3.76 -17.72 -4.05
CA LEU A 68 -4.48 -17.23 -2.89
C LEU A 68 -5.26 -15.95 -3.21
N PRO A 69 -6.45 -15.74 -2.61
CA PRO A 69 -7.17 -14.49 -2.71
C PRO A 69 -6.33 -13.35 -2.11
N ILE A 70 -5.85 -12.46 -2.98
CA ILE A 70 -4.92 -11.39 -2.59
C ILE A 70 -5.51 -10.45 -1.53
N ARG A 71 -6.83 -10.20 -1.55
CA ARG A 71 -7.50 -9.39 -0.52
C ARG A 71 -7.40 -10.02 0.87
N SER A 72 -7.69 -11.32 0.99
CA SER A 72 -7.58 -12.04 2.26
C SER A 72 -6.14 -12.11 2.75
N VAL A 73 -5.18 -12.24 1.84
CA VAL A 73 -3.75 -12.21 2.18
C VAL A 73 -3.34 -10.83 2.66
N GLY A 74 -3.76 -9.76 1.97
CA GLY A 74 -3.53 -8.38 2.37
C GLY A 74 -4.03 -8.08 3.78
N GLU A 75 -5.24 -8.51 4.13
CA GLU A 75 -5.77 -8.42 5.50
C GLU A 75 -4.88 -9.15 6.52
N ALA A 76 -4.38 -10.34 6.17
CA ALA A 76 -3.52 -11.12 7.06
C ALA A 76 -2.17 -10.43 7.37
N VAL A 77 -1.66 -9.64 6.42
CA VAL A 77 -0.37 -8.93 6.52
C VAL A 77 -0.53 -7.43 6.72
N ASN A 78 -1.73 -6.96 7.08
CA ASN A 78 -2.07 -5.55 7.30
C ASN A 78 -1.70 -4.63 6.11
N THR A 79 -1.87 -5.12 4.88
CA THR A 79 -1.59 -4.40 3.64
C THR A 79 -2.88 -4.17 2.86
N SER A 80 -3.15 -2.92 2.45
CA SER A 80 -4.34 -2.56 1.68
C SER A 80 -4.31 -3.16 0.28
N VAL A 81 -5.46 -3.64 -0.20
CA VAL A 81 -5.60 -4.15 -1.57
C VAL A 81 -6.82 -3.53 -2.24
N THR A 82 -6.59 -2.74 -3.28
CA THR A 82 -7.63 -1.99 -4.01
C THR A 82 -7.67 -2.43 -5.46
N TYR A 83 -8.86 -2.60 -6.03
CA TYR A 83 -9.03 -2.84 -7.46
C TYR A 83 -9.45 -1.55 -8.16
N ASP A 84 -8.60 -1.06 -9.05
CA ASP A 84 -8.91 0.03 -9.97
C ASP A 84 -9.49 -0.55 -11.26
N ALA A 85 -10.82 -0.52 -11.36
CA ALA A 85 -11.55 -1.01 -12.52
C ALA A 85 -11.34 -0.14 -13.76
N GLN A 86 -11.03 1.16 -13.61
CA GLN A 86 -10.84 2.07 -14.74
C GLN A 86 -9.54 1.77 -15.49
N ASN A 87 -8.50 1.41 -14.74
CA ASN A 87 -7.19 1.07 -15.31
C ASN A 87 -6.92 -0.43 -15.38
N SER A 88 -7.86 -1.28 -14.93
CA SER A 88 -7.70 -2.74 -14.81
C SER A 88 -6.48 -3.14 -13.99
N ARG A 89 -6.31 -2.53 -12.80
CA ARG A 89 -5.14 -2.75 -11.92
C ARG A 89 -5.58 -3.22 -10.53
N VAL A 90 -4.81 -4.14 -9.97
CA VAL A 90 -4.86 -4.45 -8.54
C VAL A 90 -3.69 -3.74 -7.87
N ILE A 91 -4.00 -2.88 -6.91
CA ILE A 91 -3.04 -2.11 -6.12
C ILE A 91 -2.90 -2.82 -4.78
N ILE A 92 -1.67 -3.10 -4.37
CA ILE A 92 -1.32 -3.73 -3.10
C ILE A 92 -0.39 -2.75 -2.35
N GLY A 93 -0.75 -2.38 -1.13
CA GLY A 93 -0.11 -1.29 -0.40
C GLY A 93 -0.81 0.06 -0.64
N SER A 94 -0.16 1.14 -0.20
CA SER A 94 -0.70 2.50 -0.26
C SER A 94 -0.78 3.02 -1.70
N SER A 95 -1.97 2.92 -2.32
CA SER A 95 -2.47 4.04 -3.13
C SER A 95 -3.39 4.86 -2.23
N SER A 96 -2.96 6.07 -1.88
CA SER A 96 -3.69 7.07 -1.12
C SER A 96 -5.24 6.98 -1.19
N SER A 97 -5.87 6.34 -0.19
CA SER A 97 -6.87 6.96 0.71
C SER A 97 -7.47 5.94 1.68
N SER A 98 -7.38 6.30 2.96
CA SER A 98 -8.25 5.92 4.09
C SER A 98 -8.40 4.44 4.46
N GLY A 99 -7.69 4.10 5.54
CA GLY A 99 -8.09 3.02 6.43
C GLY A 99 -9.48 3.27 7.03
N THR A 100 -10.20 2.17 7.24
CA THR A 100 -11.26 2.07 8.25
C THR A 100 -10.93 0.89 9.13
N THR A 101 -10.16 1.12 10.19
CA THR A 101 -10.32 0.36 11.42
C THR A 101 -11.37 1.09 12.24
N SER A 102 -12.55 0.48 12.34
CA SER A 102 -13.64 0.93 13.17
C SER A 102 -13.47 0.42 14.61
N GLY A 103 -13.57 1.33 15.58
CA GLY A 103 -13.88 1.07 17.00
C GLY A 103 -12.66 1.14 17.94
N ALA A 104 -12.48 2.12 18.84
CA ALA A 104 -13.46 2.97 19.53
C ALA A 104 -12.98 4.41 19.81
N SER A 105 -13.92 5.35 19.68
CA SER A 105 -13.91 6.81 19.92
C SER A 105 -14.42 7.12 21.35
N PRO A 106 -14.44 8.37 21.91
CA PRO A 106 -15.07 9.55 21.27
C PRO A 106 -14.43 10.94 21.49
N ALA A 107 -14.88 11.86 20.62
CA ALA A 107 -15.08 13.31 20.80
C ALA A 107 -14.09 14.24 20.08
N GLY A 108 -14.58 14.88 19.02
CA GLY A 108 -14.03 16.14 18.49
C GLY A 108 -13.96 16.22 16.96
N THR A 109 -15.07 16.58 16.33
CA THR A 109 -15.14 17.10 14.95
C THR A 109 -14.14 18.23 14.70
N ALA A 110 -13.25 18.09 13.70
CA ALA A 110 -12.78 19.20 12.85
C ALA A 110 -11.91 18.69 11.67
N ALA A 111 -12.35 19.03 10.46
CA ALA A 111 -11.61 19.32 9.22
C ALA A 111 -10.35 18.50 8.82
N ALA A 112 -10.37 18.00 7.57
CA ALA A 112 -9.20 17.57 6.83
C ALA A 112 -8.11 18.65 6.82
N ALA A 113 -7.03 18.42 7.56
CA ALA A 113 -5.77 19.14 7.46
C ALA A 113 -4.66 18.11 7.28
N VAL A 114 -3.72 18.41 6.38
CA VAL A 114 -2.47 17.67 6.18
C VAL A 114 -1.90 17.31 7.55
N GLN A 115 -1.84 16.02 7.89
CA GLN A 115 -1.36 15.61 9.20
C GLN A 115 0.15 15.74 9.23
N ARG A 116 0.62 16.92 9.64
CA ARG A 116 1.99 17.11 10.10
C ARG A 116 2.22 16.13 11.27
N PRO A 117 3.33 15.38 11.29
CA PRO A 117 3.66 14.51 12.42
C PRO A 117 3.66 15.32 13.72
N LYS A 118 3.03 14.80 14.78
CA LYS A 118 3.02 15.44 16.11
C LYS A 118 4.42 15.52 16.72
N SER A 119 5.29 14.57 16.38
CA SER A 119 6.66 14.46 16.89
C SER A 119 7.66 15.31 16.11
N LEU A 120 7.23 15.92 14.99
CA LEU A 120 8.06 16.82 14.20
C LEU A 120 7.96 18.24 14.79
N PRO A 121 9.08 18.95 15.00
CA PRO A 121 9.08 20.31 15.55
C PRO A 121 8.16 21.21 14.74
N ALA A 122 7.36 22.08 15.36
CA ALA A 122 6.40 22.95 14.65
C ALA A 122 7.07 23.87 13.62
N ASP A 123 8.35 24.20 13.85
CA ASP A 123 9.17 25.07 13.00
C ASP A 123 9.94 24.33 11.89
N PHE A 124 9.85 23.00 11.80
CA PHE A 124 10.46 22.24 10.70
C PHE A 124 9.91 22.71 9.33
N PRO A 125 10.76 23.08 8.36
CA PRO A 125 10.33 23.71 7.12
C PRO A 125 9.75 22.68 6.15
N LEU A 126 8.48 22.34 6.32
CA LEU A 126 7.74 21.57 5.30
C LEU A 126 7.26 22.51 4.19
N PRO A 127 7.39 22.13 2.91
CA PRO A 127 6.78 22.86 1.80
C PRO A 127 5.28 23.06 2.01
N SER A 128 4.75 24.19 1.57
CA SER A 128 3.31 24.49 1.70
C SER A 128 2.42 23.55 0.87
N ASP A 129 2.97 22.95 -0.17
CA ASP A 129 2.31 21.96 -1.03
C ASP A 129 2.60 20.51 -0.59
N ALA A 130 3.33 20.32 0.51
CA ALA A 130 3.71 19.01 1.00
C ALA A 130 2.48 18.16 1.34
N LYS A 131 2.44 16.95 0.78
CA LYS A 131 1.46 15.92 1.13
C LYS A 131 2.17 14.81 1.87
N VAL A 132 2.00 14.76 3.19
CA VAL A 132 2.57 13.71 4.05
C VAL A 132 1.80 12.40 3.89
N PHE A 133 2.52 11.29 3.77
CA PHE A 133 2.02 9.91 3.71
C PHE A 133 3.01 8.95 4.40
N ASP A 134 2.62 7.69 4.57
CA ASP A 134 3.42 6.65 5.27
C ASP A 134 3.97 7.09 6.64
N LEU A 135 3.17 7.86 7.39
CA LEU A 135 3.53 8.38 8.70
C LEU A 135 3.50 7.30 9.79
N ILE A 136 4.63 7.14 10.47
CA ILE A 136 4.85 6.30 11.64
C ILE A 136 5.40 7.20 12.75
N GLU A 137 4.68 7.30 13.86
CA GLU A 137 5.13 8.05 15.03
C GLU A 137 5.34 7.13 16.22
N GLY A 138 6.32 7.45 17.05
CA GLY A 138 6.64 6.67 18.24
C GLY A 138 7.65 7.37 19.13
N ALA A 139 8.26 6.59 20.01
CA ALA A 139 9.38 7.05 20.81
C ALA A 139 10.46 5.97 20.86
N VAL A 140 11.69 6.33 20.49
CA VAL A 140 12.87 5.47 20.67
C VAL A 140 13.52 5.90 21.97
N THR A 141 13.54 5.02 22.97
CA THR A 141 14.16 5.30 24.30
C THR A 141 13.61 6.56 25.01
N GLY A 142 12.33 6.89 24.82
CA GLY A 142 11.68 8.07 25.42
C GLY A 142 11.88 9.39 24.67
N THR A 143 12.58 9.37 23.54
CA THR A 143 12.71 10.52 22.63
C THR A 143 11.66 10.40 21.52
N PRO A 144 10.89 11.47 21.24
CA PRO A 144 9.94 11.50 20.12
C PRO A 144 10.62 11.11 18.81
N SER A 145 9.94 10.30 18.00
CA SER A 145 10.41 9.90 16.67
C SER A 145 9.27 9.87 15.68
N ALA A 146 9.53 10.34 14.46
CA ALA A 146 8.61 10.24 13.34
C ALA A 146 9.35 9.78 12.09
N THR A 147 8.81 8.78 11.42
CA THR A 147 9.21 8.36 10.07
C THR A 147 8.05 8.62 9.15
N PHE A 148 8.26 9.36 8.07
CA PHE A 148 7.20 9.67 7.12
C PHE A 148 7.79 10.03 5.78
N SER A 149 6.97 9.94 4.75
CA SER A 149 7.30 10.41 3.42
C SER A 149 6.40 11.59 3.08
N TYR A 150 6.84 12.50 2.23
CA TYR A 150 5.95 13.50 1.67
C TYR A 150 6.27 13.78 0.21
N SER A 151 5.25 14.22 -0.53
CA SER A 151 5.41 14.66 -1.91
C SER A 151 5.30 16.17 -2.02
N THR A 152 6.12 16.76 -2.89
CA THR A 152 6.15 18.21 -3.17
C THR A 152 6.55 18.45 -4.61
N LYS A 153 6.17 19.60 -5.17
CA LYS A 153 6.64 20.11 -6.46
C LYS A 153 7.82 21.07 -6.32
N GLN A 154 8.30 21.33 -5.10
CA GLN A 154 9.47 22.17 -4.90
C GLN A 154 10.72 21.56 -5.52
N ASP A 155 11.59 22.43 -6.01
CA ASP A 155 12.91 22.06 -6.52
C ASP A 155 13.76 21.40 -5.42
N LEU A 156 14.38 20.27 -5.74
CA LEU A 156 15.15 19.46 -4.77
C LEU A 156 16.39 20.18 -4.26
N GLU A 157 17.06 20.96 -5.11
CA GLU A 157 18.25 21.71 -4.71
C GLU A 157 17.90 22.83 -3.74
N THR A 158 16.84 23.58 -4.03
CA THR A 158 16.29 24.63 -3.16
C THR A 158 15.81 24.06 -1.82
N LEU A 159 15.10 22.94 -1.87
CA LEU A 159 14.56 22.25 -0.70
C LEU A 159 15.68 21.68 0.19
N GLY A 160 16.66 21.00 -0.41
CA GLY A 160 17.83 20.48 0.30
C GLY A 160 18.64 21.60 0.98
N ASN A 161 18.84 22.73 0.30
CA ASN A 161 19.51 23.90 0.88
C ASN A 161 18.73 24.49 2.06
N THR A 162 17.39 24.55 1.96
CA THR A 162 16.52 25.00 3.06
C THR A 162 16.69 24.11 4.30
N TYR A 163 16.74 22.78 4.11
CA TYR A 163 16.95 21.84 5.21
C TYR A 163 18.32 21.96 5.85
N LYS A 164 19.37 22.05 5.03
CA LYS A 164 20.74 22.28 5.49
C LYS A 164 20.84 23.53 6.38
N GLU A 165 20.26 24.64 5.94
CA GLU A 165 20.26 25.89 6.72
C GLU A 165 19.49 25.73 8.03
N TYR A 166 18.33 25.09 7.99
CA TYR A 166 17.52 24.83 9.18
C TYR A 166 18.28 23.99 10.23
N PHE A 167 18.90 22.87 9.85
CA PHE A 167 19.64 22.03 10.80
C PHE A 167 20.93 22.68 11.28
N ALA A 168 21.59 23.49 10.44
CA ALA A 168 22.70 24.32 10.86
C ALA A 168 22.29 25.29 11.98
N GLN A 169 21.13 25.94 11.86
CA GLN A 169 20.59 26.83 12.90
C GLN A 169 20.17 26.08 14.17
N LYS A 170 19.70 24.84 14.04
CA LYS A 170 19.36 23.97 15.16
C LYS A 170 20.58 23.39 15.89
N GLY A 171 21.79 23.65 15.40
CA GLY A 171 23.02 23.20 16.03
C GLY A 171 23.43 21.77 15.66
N ALA A 172 23.18 21.35 14.41
CA ALA A 172 23.74 20.11 13.88
C ALA A 172 25.28 20.14 13.97
N VAL A 173 25.84 19.14 14.64
CA VAL A 173 27.29 18.95 14.86
C VAL A 173 27.87 17.83 14.00
N SER A 174 27.04 16.87 13.60
CA SER A 174 27.39 15.85 12.61
C SER A 174 26.60 16.14 11.35
N LYS A 175 27.29 16.31 10.22
CA LYS A 175 26.69 16.67 8.94
C LYS A 175 27.23 15.79 7.83
N SER A 176 26.32 15.15 7.10
CA SER A 176 26.61 14.44 5.85
C SER A 176 25.51 14.78 4.87
N GLU A 177 25.84 15.65 3.93
CA GLU A 177 24.88 16.30 3.04
C GLU A 177 25.36 16.15 1.59
N GLU A 178 24.54 15.53 0.75
CA GLU A 178 24.71 15.51 -0.70
C GLU A 178 23.46 16.14 -1.31
N ILE A 179 23.60 17.26 -2.01
CA ILE A 179 22.47 18.00 -2.59
C ILE A 179 22.75 18.21 -4.07
N SER A 180 21.80 17.85 -4.92
CA SER A 180 21.83 18.07 -6.36
C SER A 180 20.43 18.37 -6.90
N ALA A 181 20.35 18.81 -8.15
CA ALA A 181 19.08 18.96 -8.85
C ALA A 181 18.31 17.64 -9.05
N ALA A 182 19.00 16.50 -8.96
CA ALA A 182 18.41 15.18 -9.21
C ALA A 182 17.98 14.43 -7.93
N ALA A 183 18.60 14.73 -6.78
CA ALA A 183 18.34 14.09 -5.50
C ALA A 183 19.06 14.86 -4.38
N PHE A 184 18.62 14.69 -3.13
CA PHE A 184 19.44 15.05 -1.98
C PHE A 184 19.34 14.02 -0.87
N THR A 185 20.44 13.85 -0.14
CA THR A 185 20.50 13.07 1.10
C THR A 185 21.12 13.95 2.18
N ILE A 186 20.44 14.11 3.31
CA ILE A 186 20.90 14.90 4.46
C ILE A 186 20.82 14.01 5.70
N ILE A 187 21.97 13.77 6.32
CA ILE A 187 22.09 13.04 7.59
C ILE A 187 22.75 13.98 8.58
N ASP A 188 21.91 14.56 9.43
CA ASP A 188 22.34 15.55 10.43
C ASP A 188 21.99 15.08 11.84
N ALA A 189 22.87 15.37 12.78
CA ALA A 189 22.61 15.14 14.19
C ALA A 189 23.11 16.30 15.05
N GLY A 190 22.28 16.68 16.02
CA GLY A 190 22.58 17.65 17.07
C GLY A 190 22.52 17.00 18.45
N SER A 191 22.67 17.80 19.50
CA SER A 191 22.55 17.32 20.89
C SER A 191 21.10 16.94 21.27
N THR A 192 20.11 17.47 20.55
CA THR A 192 18.68 17.30 20.85
C THR A 192 17.91 16.59 19.73
N PHE A 193 18.55 16.32 18.58
CA PHE A 193 17.87 15.72 17.44
C PHE A 193 18.81 14.89 16.54
N SER A 194 18.22 14.05 15.73
CA SER A 194 18.84 13.33 14.63
C SER A 194 17.84 13.26 13.49
N VAL A 195 18.31 13.46 12.28
CA VAL A 195 17.49 13.46 11.08
C VAL A 195 18.18 12.75 9.94
N THR A 196 17.40 12.05 9.15
CA THR A 196 17.78 11.56 7.83
C THR A 196 16.70 12.01 6.87
N LEU A 197 17.10 12.73 5.83
CA LEU A 197 16.24 13.04 4.69
C LEU A 197 16.86 12.41 3.46
N ASP A 198 16.04 11.70 2.70
CA ASP A 198 16.41 11.20 1.38
C ASP A 198 15.33 11.66 0.40
N ALA A 199 15.75 12.26 -0.70
CA ALA A 199 14.82 12.88 -1.64
C ALA A 199 15.20 12.53 -3.07
N ALA A 200 14.20 12.10 -3.83
CA ALA A 200 14.33 11.76 -5.23
C ALA A 200 13.04 12.12 -6.01
N PRO A 201 13.13 12.29 -7.34
CA PRO A 201 11.98 12.41 -8.20
C PRO A 201 11.09 11.18 -8.04
N GLY A 202 9.80 11.40 -7.90
CA GLY A 202 8.82 10.33 -7.87
C GLY A 202 8.87 9.52 -9.17
N THR A 203 8.48 8.26 -9.08
CA THR A 203 8.40 7.36 -10.24
C THR A 203 6.94 6.97 -10.50
N GLY A 204 6.64 6.50 -11.71
CA GLY A 204 5.29 6.07 -12.08
C GLY A 204 4.24 7.18 -11.90
N SER A 205 3.21 6.92 -11.09
CA SER A 205 2.11 7.86 -10.84
C SER A 205 2.51 9.14 -10.09
N SER A 206 3.71 9.18 -9.48
CA SER A 206 4.25 10.34 -8.76
C SER A 206 5.32 11.09 -9.56
N GLN A 207 5.51 10.82 -10.85
CA GLN A 207 6.59 11.41 -11.67
C GLN A 207 6.56 12.94 -11.79
N SER A 208 5.43 13.57 -11.48
CA SER A 208 5.29 15.04 -11.42
C SER A 208 5.60 15.65 -10.05
N TYR A 209 6.04 14.84 -9.10
CA TYR A 209 6.36 15.24 -7.73
C TYR A 209 7.72 14.69 -7.32
N ASN A 210 8.39 15.42 -6.45
CA ASN A 210 9.52 14.94 -5.68
C ASN A 210 9.01 14.26 -4.42
N ILE A 211 9.60 13.12 -4.09
CA ILE A 211 9.33 12.37 -2.87
C ILE A 211 10.48 12.59 -1.92
N VAL A 212 10.16 12.89 -0.66
CA VAL A 212 11.14 13.04 0.40
C VAL A 212 10.77 12.11 1.54
N ASP A 213 11.65 11.19 1.84
CA ASP A 213 11.60 10.31 3.00
C ASP A 213 12.31 10.97 4.17
N VAL A 214 11.63 11.03 5.31
CA VAL A 214 12.11 11.71 6.51
C VAL A 214 12.09 10.73 7.68
N ILE A 215 13.24 10.58 8.31
CA ILE A 215 13.38 9.91 9.60
C ILE A 215 13.85 10.96 10.59
N TRP A 216 12.99 11.30 11.54
CA TRP A 216 13.25 12.29 12.58
C TRP A 216 13.23 11.62 13.95
N SER A 217 14.19 11.99 14.80
CA SER A 217 14.11 11.75 16.24
C SER A 217 14.66 12.95 16.99
N GLY A 218 13.94 13.46 17.98
CA GLY A 218 14.41 14.61 18.75
C GLY A 218 13.43 15.04 19.83
N LYS A 219 13.93 15.82 20.79
CA LYS A 219 13.16 16.37 21.90
C LYS A 219 12.62 17.77 21.61
#